data_AF-A0A970CPQ3-F1
#
_entry.id   AF-A0A970CPQ3-F1
#
_cell.length_a   1.000
_cell.length_b   1.000
_cell.length_c   1.000
_cell.angle_alpha   90.00
_cell.angle_beta   90.00
_cell.angle_gamma   90.00
#
_symmetry.space_group_name_H-M   'P 1'
#
loop_
_entity.id
_entity.type
_entity.pdbx_description
1 polymer ?
#
loop_
_entity_poly.entity_id
_entity_poly.type
_entity_poly.pdbx_seq_one_letter_code
_entity_poly.pdbx_strand_id
1 'polypeptide(L)'
;MSQVVIENPILNSPFKEPSRHFRFSDEGITNDIVESRRISSYFVPIAQPRKKGNGKQLALDTEWTKDRIEENVTINRIRERVAIWRRGGYVGITKTTRNLLDYWTDPDRERKLFFCQIEALETAIYLSEVAHKFNDNWIENLLREQNEANNPGLYRIAFKMATGSGKTVVMAMIIAWQVLNKLADPQNAKFSDSFLIVTPGITIRDRLRVLYPNDPQNYYQQRDIVRPSQMDELCRAKIIITNFHAFKLRETVKAGKITKSILASGEASSLTETPEQMVRRVCREFGSKKSIIVINDEAHHCYRRKVDAEDIKFTGDERREVENREEEARVWISGLEAIKNKLGIKQIYDLSATPFFLRGSGYSEGTLFPWVVSDFSLIDAIESGIVKVPRVPVSDDAMQGDSPVYRDIWAHIRDHLPKKGR
;
A
#
# COMPACT_ATOMS: atom_id res chain seq x y z
N MET A 1 23.30 2.65 29.49
CA MET A 1 22.50 1.42 29.74
C MET A 1 22.83 0.42 28.67
N SER A 2 22.88 -0.88 28.99
CA SER A 2 23.35 -1.92 28.08
C SER A 2 22.41 -2.03 26.88
N GLN A 3 22.91 -1.68 25.71
CA GLN A 3 22.22 -1.87 24.44
C GLN A 3 21.85 -3.35 24.30
N VAL A 4 20.56 -3.66 24.17
CA VAL A 4 20.09 -5.03 23.93
C VAL A 4 20.54 -5.42 22.52
N VAL A 5 21.54 -6.30 22.42
CA VAL A 5 22.04 -6.81 21.15
C VAL A 5 21.32 -8.13 20.85
N ILE A 6 20.43 -8.11 19.85
CA ILE A 6 19.85 -9.31 19.27
C ILE A 6 20.78 -9.79 18.16
N GLU A 7 21.55 -10.85 18.42
CA GLU A 7 22.51 -11.41 17.43
C GLU A 7 21.79 -11.96 16.19
N ASN A 8 20.69 -12.67 16.38
CA ASN A 8 19.84 -13.18 15.31
C ASN A 8 18.37 -12.83 15.56
N PRO A 9 17.80 -11.86 14.81
CA PRO A 9 16.42 -11.45 15.01
C PRO A 9 15.40 -12.38 14.33
N ILE A 10 15.83 -13.43 13.63
CA ILE A 10 14.93 -14.33 12.90
C ILE A 10 14.40 -15.41 13.86
N LEU A 11 13.08 -15.38 14.12
CA LEU A 11 12.37 -16.30 15.01
C LEU A 11 11.40 -17.24 14.26
N ASN A 12 10.91 -16.84 13.08
CA ASN A 12 9.83 -17.51 12.37
C ASN A 12 10.27 -17.95 10.96
N SER A 13 9.57 -18.95 10.42
CA SER A 13 9.70 -19.31 9.01
C SER A 13 8.98 -18.28 8.13
N PRO A 14 9.54 -17.88 6.98
CA PRO A 14 8.86 -16.99 6.04
C PRO A 14 7.62 -17.62 5.40
N PHE A 15 7.47 -18.95 5.51
CA PHE A 15 6.42 -19.73 4.84
C PHE A 15 5.31 -20.22 5.78
N LYS A 16 5.42 -19.96 7.09
CA LYS A 16 4.40 -20.35 8.08
C LYS A 16 3.90 -19.13 8.83
N GLU A 17 2.74 -19.26 9.45
CA GLU A 17 2.22 -18.22 10.34
C GLU A 17 3.22 -17.94 11.48
N PRO A 18 3.59 -16.66 11.72
CA PRO A 18 4.47 -16.32 12.84
C PRO A 18 3.86 -16.75 14.17
N SER A 19 4.62 -17.51 14.95
CA SER A 19 4.19 -18.04 16.24
C SER A 19 4.98 -17.49 17.42
N ARG A 20 6.04 -16.72 17.15
CA ARG A 20 6.93 -16.14 18.15
C ARG A 20 7.29 -14.71 17.79
N HIS A 21 7.50 -13.86 18.79
CA HIS A 21 7.96 -12.49 18.56
C HIS A 21 8.72 -11.94 19.77
N PHE A 22 9.61 -10.97 19.55
CA PHE A 22 10.27 -10.26 20.65
C PHE A 22 9.32 -9.28 21.32
N ARG A 23 9.32 -9.26 22.65
CA ARG A 23 8.51 -8.34 23.46
C ARG A 23 9.03 -6.89 23.32
N PHE A 24 8.12 -5.92 23.39
CA PHE A 24 8.46 -4.51 23.54
C PHE A 24 8.35 -4.08 25.01
N SER A 25 9.35 -3.38 25.51
CA SER A 25 9.35 -2.64 26.77
C SER A 25 9.19 -1.14 26.54
N ASP A 26 9.16 -0.37 27.61
CA ASP A 26 9.10 1.10 27.58
C ASP A 26 10.40 1.71 27.00
N GLU A 27 11.46 0.90 26.85
CA GLU A 27 12.77 1.32 26.31
C GLU A 27 13.06 0.78 24.90
N GLY A 28 12.21 -0.10 24.35
CA GLY A 28 12.42 -0.68 23.02
C GLY A 28 12.14 -2.17 22.92
N ILE A 29 12.68 -2.82 21.87
CA ILE A 29 12.63 -4.27 21.71
C ILE A 29 13.50 -4.96 22.78
N THR A 30 12.98 -6.00 23.43
CA THR A 30 13.72 -6.79 24.41
C THR A 30 14.20 -8.12 23.81
N ASN A 31 15.08 -8.83 24.52
CA ASN A 31 15.48 -10.19 24.18
C ASN A 31 14.45 -11.25 24.61
N ASP A 32 13.32 -10.85 25.22
CA ASP A 32 12.30 -11.78 25.67
C ASP A 32 11.42 -12.22 24.52
N ILE A 33 11.33 -13.54 24.32
CA ILE A 33 10.48 -14.13 23.28
C ILE A 33 9.11 -14.46 23.87
N VAL A 34 8.06 -14.03 23.17
CA VAL A 34 6.67 -14.39 23.46
C VAL A 34 6.24 -15.47 22.48
N GLU A 35 5.78 -16.61 23.00
CA GLU A 35 5.27 -17.78 22.24
C GLU A 35 3.83 -17.54 21.75
N SER A 36 3.62 -16.46 21.02
CA SER A 36 2.37 -16.18 20.33
C SER A 36 2.60 -15.32 19.10
N ARG A 37 1.58 -15.26 18.22
CA ARG A 37 1.57 -14.31 17.11
C ARG A 37 1.49 -12.88 17.63
N ARG A 38 2.30 -11.99 17.05
CA ARG A 38 2.29 -10.56 17.38
C ARG A 38 0.92 -9.94 17.04
N ILE A 39 0.30 -9.32 18.05
CA ILE A 39 -0.93 -8.53 17.89
C ILE A 39 -0.64 -7.35 16.95
N SER A 40 -1.55 -7.09 16.01
CA SER A 40 -1.44 -5.92 15.13
C SER A 40 -1.63 -4.65 15.96
N SER A 41 -0.65 -3.75 15.87
CA SER A 41 -0.66 -2.46 16.53
C SER A 41 0.09 -1.41 15.71
N TYR A 42 -0.15 -0.15 16.02
CA TYR A 42 0.57 0.98 15.42
C TYR A 42 1.08 1.91 16.51
N PHE A 43 2.13 2.65 16.18
CA PHE A 43 2.70 3.63 17.08
C PHE A 43 1.97 4.96 16.93
N VAL A 44 1.41 5.49 18.01
CA VAL A 44 0.83 6.83 18.07
C VAL A 44 1.94 7.84 18.33
N PRO A 45 2.25 8.76 17.40
CA PRO A 45 3.21 9.80 17.66
C PRO A 45 2.61 10.82 18.62
N ILE A 46 3.21 10.98 19.81
CA ILE A 46 2.91 12.14 20.67
C ILE A 46 3.75 13.30 20.14
N ALA A 47 3.11 14.44 19.85
CA ALA A 47 3.82 15.66 19.51
C ALA A 47 4.80 16.01 20.65
N GLN A 48 6.11 15.92 20.41
CA GLN A 48 7.08 16.39 21.39
C GLN A 48 6.86 17.90 21.60
N PRO A 49 6.75 18.38 22.85
CA PRO A 49 6.64 19.81 23.12
C PRO A 49 7.85 20.53 22.50
N ARG A 50 7.59 21.55 21.69
CA ARG A 50 8.61 22.36 20.98
C ARG A 50 9.66 22.90 21.96
N LYS A 51 10.74 22.17 22.20
CA LYS A 51 11.96 22.76 22.75
C LYS A 51 12.66 23.51 21.63
N LYS A 52 12.86 24.81 21.83
CA LYS A 52 13.72 25.67 21.00
C LYS A 52 15.14 25.11 21.04
N GLY A 53 15.50 24.28 20.06
CA GLY A 53 16.84 23.73 19.89
C GLY A 53 17.03 23.37 18.42
N ASN A 54 18.08 23.93 17.82
CA ASN A 54 18.35 23.86 16.39
C ASN A 54 18.37 22.41 15.84
N GLY A 55 17.64 22.20 14.74
CA GLY A 55 18.13 21.39 13.63
C GLY A 55 18.22 19.87 13.79
N LYS A 56 17.37 19.21 14.60
CA LYS A 56 17.21 17.75 14.46
C LYS A 56 16.21 17.43 13.35
N GLN A 57 16.77 17.00 12.21
CA GLN A 57 16.03 16.29 11.19
C GLN A 57 15.42 15.03 11.79
N LEU A 58 14.16 14.75 11.45
CA LEU A 58 13.42 13.57 11.88
C LEU A 58 14.16 12.31 11.42
N ALA A 59 15.02 11.79 12.29
CA ALA A 59 15.24 10.36 12.34
C ALA A 59 13.86 9.73 12.54
N LEU A 60 13.61 8.62 11.84
CA LEU A 60 12.67 7.62 12.34
C LEU A 60 13.17 7.29 13.75
N ASP A 61 12.60 7.91 14.79
CA ASP A 61 12.97 7.61 16.17
C ASP A 61 12.71 6.12 16.34
N THR A 62 13.80 5.35 16.39
CA THR A 62 13.83 3.90 16.63
C THR A 62 13.42 3.54 18.06
N GLU A 63 12.79 4.47 18.78
CA GLU A 63 12.27 4.29 20.12
C GLU A 63 10.88 3.64 20.04
N TRP A 64 10.89 2.32 19.84
CA TRP A 64 9.72 1.45 19.92
C TRP A 64 9.27 1.26 21.38
N THR A 65 8.76 2.31 22.01
CA THR A 65 8.35 2.27 23.42
C THR A 65 6.90 1.80 23.56
N LYS A 66 6.63 0.96 24.58
CA LYS A 66 5.33 0.34 24.83
C LYS A 66 4.18 1.35 25.05
N ASP A 67 4.47 2.48 25.69
CA ASP A 67 3.49 3.56 25.93
C ASP A 67 2.98 4.25 24.65
N ARG A 68 3.61 3.96 23.50
CA ARG A 68 3.23 4.53 22.19
C ARG A 68 2.41 3.56 21.34
N ILE A 69 2.01 2.39 21.85
CA ILE A 69 1.39 1.32 21.04
C ILE A 69 -0.13 1.31 21.21
N GLU A 70 -0.87 1.51 20.11
CA GLU A 70 -2.32 1.31 20.05
C GLU A 70 -2.68 0.05 19.25
N GLU A 71 -3.60 -0.76 19.78
CA GLU A 71 -4.04 -1.99 19.14
C GLU A 71 -4.94 -1.74 17.92
N ASN A 72 -4.66 -2.41 16.81
CA ASN A 72 -5.56 -2.47 15.66
C ASN A 72 -6.68 -3.51 15.88
N VAL A 73 -7.64 -3.21 16.75
CA VAL A 73 -8.73 -4.13 17.14
C VAL A 73 -9.44 -4.74 15.93
N THR A 74 -9.79 -3.92 14.94
CA THR A 74 -10.45 -4.38 13.70
C THR A 74 -9.61 -5.38 12.93
N ILE A 75 -8.31 -5.11 12.74
CA ILE A 75 -7.41 -5.99 11.98
C ILE A 75 -7.22 -7.31 12.72
N ASN A 76 -7.06 -7.27 14.04
CA ASN A 76 -6.92 -8.48 14.84
C ASN A 76 -8.17 -9.36 14.77
N ARG A 77 -9.37 -8.74 14.84
CA ARG A 77 -10.63 -9.45 14.67
C ARG A 77 -10.76 -10.05 13.27
N ILE A 78 -10.38 -9.33 12.21
CA ILE A 78 -10.37 -9.88 10.84
C ILE A 78 -9.40 -11.07 10.74
N ARG A 79 -8.17 -10.94 11.26
CA ARG A 79 -7.17 -12.02 11.28
C ARG A 79 -7.71 -13.28 11.97
N GLU A 80 -8.40 -13.13 13.10
CA GLU A 80 -9.03 -14.25 13.81
C GLU A 80 -10.06 -14.96 12.94
N ARG A 81 -10.96 -14.21 12.28
CA ARG A 81 -11.98 -14.77 11.38
C ARG A 81 -11.34 -15.51 10.20
N VAL A 82 -10.33 -14.92 9.57
CA VAL A 82 -9.58 -15.55 8.48
C VAL A 82 -8.87 -16.82 8.98
N ALA A 83 -8.26 -16.81 10.16
CA ALA A 83 -7.59 -17.98 10.73
C ALA A 83 -8.55 -19.13 11.07
N ILE A 84 -9.75 -18.83 11.57
CA ILE A 84 -10.82 -19.83 11.78
C ILE A 84 -11.25 -20.43 10.43
N TRP A 85 -11.50 -19.58 9.44
CA TRP A 85 -11.90 -20.02 8.10
C TRP A 85 -10.84 -20.86 7.39
N ARG A 86 -9.56 -20.47 7.50
CA ARG A 86 -8.40 -21.21 7.00
C ARG A 86 -8.36 -22.62 7.59
N ARG A 87 -8.44 -22.73 8.93
CA ARG A 87 -8.47 -24.02 9.64
C ARG A 87 -9.70 -24.86 9.30
N GLY A 88 -10.80 -24.21 8.94
CA GLY A 88 -12.04 -24.85 8.48
C GLY A 88 -12.00 -25.37 7.04
N GLY A 89 -10.85 -25.36 6.34
CA GLY A 89 -10.74 -25.92 4.98
C GLY A 89 -11.30 -25.02 3.86
N TYR A 90 -11.30 -23.70 4.09
CA TYR A 90 -11.69 -22.69 3.11
C TYR A 90 -13.13 -22.85 2.58
N VAL A 91 -14.09 -23.13 3.46
CA VAL A 91 -15.50 -23.31 3.06
C VAL A 91 -16.08 -22.00 2.50
N GLY A 92 -16.97 -22.11 1.51
CA GLY A 92 -17.73 -20.96 0.99
C GLY A 92 -17.13 -20.21 -0.19
N ILE A 93 -16.04 -20.69 -0.78
CA ILE A 93 -15.39 -20.12 -1.99
C ILE A 93 -15.81 -20.81 -3.28
N THR A 94 -15.53 -20.19 -4.42
CA THR A 94 -15.70 -20.83 -5.74
C THR A 94 -14.72 -21.99 -5.94
N LYS A 95 -15.02 -22.86 -6.91
CA LYS A 95 -14.11 -23.93 -7.34
C LYS A 95 -12.77 -23.39 -7.84
N THR A 96 -12.78 -22.29 -8.59
CA THR A 96 -11.56 -21.65 -9.10
C THR A 96 -10.69 -21.11 -7.98
N THR A 97 -11.28 -20.43 -6.99
CA THR A 97 -10.57 -19.94 -5.82
C THR A 97 -9.97 -21.10 -5.01
N ARG A 98 -10.70 -22.21 -4.86
CA ARG A 98 -10.19 -23.43 -4.20
C ARG A 98 -8.96 -23.99 -4.92
N ASN A 99 -9.06 -24.20 -6.24
CA ASN A 99 -7.94 -24.72 -7.04
C ASN A 99 -6.69 -23.83 -6.95
N LEU A 100 -6.87 -22.51 -6.88
CA LEU A 100 -5.78 -21.56 -6.71
C LEU A 100 -5.15 -21.63 -5.32
N LEU A 101 -5.96 -21.67 -4.25
CA LEU A 101 -5.45 -21.81 -2.88
C LEU A 101 -4.72 -23.14 -2.70
N ASP A 102 -5.27 -24.24 -3.22
CA ASP A 102 -4.63 -25.56 -3.18
C ASP A 102 -3.28 -25.52 -3.92
N TYR A 103 -3.22 -24.86 -5.08
CA TYR A 103 -1.97 -24.67 -5.83
C TYR A 103 -0.96 -23.79 -5.07
N TRP A 104 -1.42 -22.71 -4.45
CA TRP A 104 -0.53 -21.77 -3.79
C TRP A 104 0.05 -22.29 -2.48
N THR A 105 -0.72 -23.12 -1.78
CA THR A 105 -0.39 -23.68 -0.47
C THR A 105 0.19 -25.09 -0.54
N ASP A 106 0.36 -25.64 -1.75
CA ASP A 106 1.01 -26.93 -1.98
C ASP A 106 2.40 -26.97 -1.32
N PRO A 107 2.66 -27.90 -0.37
CA PRO A 107 3.94 -27.99 0.32
C PRO A 107 5.10 -28.41 -0.59
N ASP A 108 4.81 -29.06 -1.72
CA ASP A 108 5.76 -29.64 -2.66
C ASP A 108 6.13 -28.70 -3.81
N ARG A 109 5.52 -27.51 -3.87
CA ARG A 109 5.89 -26.50 -4.87
C ARG A 109 7.34 -26.06 -4.70
N GLU A 110 8.04 -25.92 -5.82
CA GLU A 110 9.43 -25.49 -5.85
C GLU A 110 9.58 -24.03 -5.35
N ARG A 111 8.73 -23.13 -5.85
CA ARG A 111 8.78 -21.70 -5.52
C ARG A 111 7.74 -21.32 -4.48
N LYS A 112 8.03 -21.57 -3.21
CA LYS A 112 7.11 -21.29 -2.10
C LYS A 112 6.79 -19.80 -1.97
N LEU A 113 5.51 -19.49 -1.73
CA LEU A 113 5.04 -18.14 -1.43
C LEU A 113 5.17 -17.85 0.05
N PHE A 114 5.46 -16.61 0.41
CA PHE A 114 5.56 -16.22 1.81
C PHE A 114 4.17 -16.23 2.46
N PHE A 115 4.14 -16.56 3.76
CA PHE A 115 2.89 -16.59 4.52
C PHE A 115 2.16 -15.23 4.45
N CYS A 116 2.88 -14.12 4.53
CA CYS A 116 2.28 -12.79 4.43
C CYS A 116 1.62 -12.49 3.08
N GLN A 117 2.08 -13.13 2.00
CA GLN A 117 1.48 -13.01 0.67
C GLN A 117 0.18 -13.82 0.61
N ILE A 118 0.22 -15.05 1.13
CA ILE A 118 -0.96 -15.93 1.25
C ILE A 118 -2.02 -15.27 2.13
N GLU A 119 -1.66 -14.78 3.32
CA GLU A 119 -2.59 -14.19 4.26
C GLU A 119 -3.25 -12.91 3.73
N ALA A 120 -2.49 -12.05 3.05
CA ALA A 120 -3.05 -10.87 2.40
C ALA A 120 -4.12 -11.27 1.37
N LEU A 121 -3.84 -12.29 0.54
CA LEU A 121 -4.82 -12.76 -0.42
C LEU A 121 -6.01 -13.48 0.24
N GLU A 122 -5.77 -14.34 1.22
CA GLU A 122 -6.84 -15.01 1.99
C GLU A 122 -7.79 -13.98 2.61
N THR A 123 -7.26 -12.87 3.12
CA THR A 123 -8.07 -11.75 3.62
C THR A 123 -8.92 -11.15 2.49
N ALA A 124 -8.34 -10.90 1.32
CA ALA A 124 -9.08 -10.39 0.16
C ALA A 124 -10.21 -11.35 -0.28
N ILE A 125 -9.92 -12.65 -0.34
CA ILE A 125 -10.88 -13.72 -0.68
C ILE A 125 -11.99 -13.79 0.37
N TYR A 126 -11.63 -13.78 1.65
CA TYR A 126 -12.58 -13.86 2.75
C TYR A 126 -13.60 -12.74 2.67
N LEU A 127 -13.14 -11.50 2.51
CA LEU A 127 -14.01 -10.33 2.43
C LEU A 127 -14.92 -10.35 1.20
N SER A 128 -14.46 -10.89 0.07
CA SER A 128 -15.24 -10.90 -1.19
C SER A 128 -16.22 -12.06 -1.31
N GLU A 129 -15.81 -13.26 -0.88
CA GLU A 129 -16.55 -14.50 -1.13
C GLU A 129 -17.28 -15.03 0.11
N VAL A 130 -16.75 -14.77 1.30
CA VAL A 130 -17.06 -15.55 2.51
C VAL A 130 -17.75 -14.73 3.60
N ALA A 131 -17.29 -13.51 3.90
CA ALA A 131 -17.71 -12.74 5.07
C ALA A 131 -19.24 -12.66 5.24
N HIS A 132 -19.97 -12.38 4.16
CA HIS A 132 -21.44 -12.32 4.19
C HIS A 132 -22.10 -13.68 4.52
N LYS A 133 -21.52 -14.79 4.08
CA LYS A 133 -22.05 -16.15 4.33
C LYS A 133 -21.84 -16.59 5.79
N PHE A 134 -20.86 -16.01 6.47
CA PHE A 134 -20.48 -16.35 7.84
C PHE A 134 -20.98 -15.31 8.86
N ASN A 135 -21.95 -14.46 8.48
CA ASN A 135 -22.49 -13.39 9.31
C ASN A 135 -21.46 -12.34 9.76
N ASP A 136 -20.38 -12.16 9.01
CA ASP A 136 -19.36 -11.13 9.24
C ASP A 136 -19.63 -9.82 8.46
N ASN A 137 -20.91 -9.53 8.22
CA ASN A 137 -21.35 -8.31 7.53
C ASN A 137 -20.89 -7.02 8.24
N TRP A 138 -20.57 -7.11 9.53
CA TRP A 138 -19.99 -6.00 10.29
C TRP A 138 -18.69 -5.47 9.66
N ILE A 139 -17.89 -6.32 9.00
CA ILE A 139 -16.65 -5.89 8.35
C ILE A 139 -16.97 -5.01 7.15
N GLU A 140 -17.90 -5.45 6.30
CA GLU A 140 -18.30 -4.68 5.12
C GLU A 140 -18.97 -3.37 5.52
N ASN A 141 -19.85 -3.38 6.52
CA ASN A 141 -20.52 -2.18 7.03
C ASN A 141 -19.50 -1.16 7.57
N LEU A 142 -18.56 -1.61 8.40
CA LEU A 142 -17.49 -0.77 8.93
C LEU A 142 -16.65 -0.19 7.79
N LEU A 143 -16.22 -1.01 6.83
CA LEU A 143 -15.44 -0.55 5.69
C LEU A 143 -16.21 0.46 4.84
N ARG A 144 -17.51 0.27 4.63
CA ARG A 144 -18.36 1.22 3.88
C ARG A 144 -18.48 2.55 4.62
N GLU A 145 -18.72 2.53 5.92
CA GLU A 145 -18.78 3.72 6.76
C GLU A 145 -17.45 4.48 6.73
N GLN A 146 -16.33 3.80 6.96
CA GLN A 146 -15.00 4.41 6.95
C GLN A 146 -14.62 4.94 5.57
N ASN A 147 -14.97 4.22 4.49
CA ASN A 147 -14.75 4.72 3.14
C ASN A 147 -15.65 5.91 2.81
N GLU A 148 -16.91 5.93 3.23
CA GLU A 148 -17.78 7.09 2.95
C GLU A 148 -17.32 8.34 3.72
N ALA A 149 -16.80 8.17 4.94
CA ALA A 149 -16.24 9.28 5.71
C ALA A 149 -14.93 9.84 5.12
N ASN A 150 -14.06 8.99 4.56
CA ASN A 150 -12.70 9.39 4.16
C ASN A 150 -12.49 9.45 2.64
N ASN A 151 -13.22 8.66 1.87
CA ASN A 151 -13.13 8.47 0.42
C ASN A 151 -14.53 8.32 -0.24
N PRO A 152 -15.48 9.28 -0.08
CA PRO A 152 -16.84 9.20 -0.62
C PRO A 152 -16.92 8.60 -2.03
N GLY A 153 -17.78 7.58 -2.20
CA GLY A 153 -17.98 6.89 -3.49
C GLY A 153 -16.90 5.90 -3.92
N LEU A 154 -15.78 5.78 -3.18
CA LEU A 154 -14.69 4.83 -3.44
C LEU A 154 -14.62 3.77 -2.34
N TYR A 155 -14.93 2.52 -2.69
CA TYR A 155 -14.78 1.40 -1.76
C TYR A 155 -13.34 0.84 -1.82
N ARG A 156 -12.57 1.07 -0.75
CA ARG A 156 -11.16 0.72 -0.64
C ARG A 156 -10.93 -0.28 0.48
N ILE A 157 -9.97 -1.16 0.28
CA ILE A 157 -9.35 -1.95 1.35
C ILE A 157 -7.84 -1.91 1.19
N ALA A 158 -7.11 -1.89 2.31
CA ALA A 158 -5.66 -1.75 2.33
C ALA A 158 -4.95 -2.93 2.98
N PHE A 159 -3.81 -3.31 2.41
CA PHE A 159 -2.89 -4.31 2.90
C PHE A 159 -1.58 -3.62 3.29
N LYS A 160 -1.30 -3.58 4.60
CA LYS A 160 -0.01 -3.15 5.12
C LYS A 160 0.98 -4.30 4.96
N MET A 161 2.02 -4.09 4.18
CA MET A 161 3.01 -5.11 3.83
C MET A 161 4.41 -4.50 3.81
N ALA A 162 5.31 -5.01 4.66
CA ALA A 162 6.70 -4.56 4.71
C ALA A 162 7.36 -4.49 3.33
N THR A 163 8.20 -3.48 3.10
CA THR A 163 8.96 -3.35 1.84
C THR A 163 9.87 -4.56 1.65
N GLY A 164 9.76 -5.22 0.50
CA GLY A 164 10.48 -6.47 0.22
C GLY A 164 9.71 -7.75 0.56
N SER A 165 8.55 -7.67 1.22
CA SER A 165 7.70 -8.84 1.51
C SER A 165 6.94 -9.39 0.29
N GLY A 166 7.03 -8.72 -0.87
CA GLY A 166 6.46 -9.18 -2.13
C GLY A 166 5.06 -8.62 -2.44
N LYS A 167 4.82 -7.33 -2.19
CA LYS A 167 3.59 -6.61 -2.62
C LYS A 167 3.20 -6.91 -4.07
N THR A 168 4.16 -6.84 -5.00
CA THR A 168 3.93 -7.13 -6.42
C THR A 168 3.51 -8.58 -6.68
N VAL A 169 3.95 -9.54 -5.85
CA VAL A 169 3.49 -10.93 -5.94
C VAL A 169 2.02 -11.02 -5.56
N VAL A 170 1.59 -10.34 -4.50
CA VAL A 170 0.17 -10.25 -4.10
C VAL A 170 -0.66 -9.57 -5.19
N MET A 171 -0.16 -8.52 -5.85
CA MET A 171 -0.84 -7.90 -7.00
C MET A 171 -1.08 -8.92 -8.13
N ALA A 172 -0.06 -9.71 -8.49
CA ALA A 172 -0.20 -10.77 -9.48
C ALA A 172 -1.23 -11.83 -9.04
N MET A 173 -1.20 -12.24 -7.77
CA MET A 173 -2.16 -13.20 -7.21
C MET A 173 -3.60 -12.67 -7.24
N ILE A 174 -3.82 -11.40 -6.90
CA ILE A 174 -5.14 -10.73 -7.00
C ILE A 174 -5.62 -10.76 -8.46
N ILE A 175 -4.77 -10.39 -9.42
CA ILE A 175 -5.12 -10.40 -10.84
C ILE A 175 -5.49 -11.83 -11.30
N ALA A 176 -4.68 -12.83 -10.95
CA ALA A 176 -4.95 -14.23 -11.30
C ALA A 176 -6.28 -14.71 -10.70
N TRP A 177 -6.50 -14.47 -9.41
CA TRP A 177 -7.75 -14.81 -8.72
C TRP A 177 -8.98 -14.18 -9.38
N GLN A 178 -8.90 -12.90 -9.70
CA GLN A 178 -10.00 -12.13 -10.28
C GLN A 178 -10.30 -12.57 -11.73
N VAL A 179 -9.28 -12.69 -12.57
CA VAL A 179 -9.42 -13.05 -13.99
C VAL A 179 -9.96 -14.47 -14.14
N LEU A 180 -9.34 -15.45 -13.47
CA LEU A 180 -9.71 -16.86 -13.63
C LEU A 180 -11.13 -17.11 -13.11
N ASN A 181 -11.53 -16.46 -12.01
CA ASN A 181 -12.92 -16.54 -11.56
C ASN A 181 -13.89 -15.85 -12.53
N LYS A 182 -13.51 -14.69 -13.10
CA LYS A 182 -14.35 -13.99 -14.06
C LYS A 182 -14.55 -14.77 -15.36
N LEU A 183 -13.53 -15.52 -15.79
CA LEU A 183 -13.62 -16.39 -16.97
C LEU A 183 -14.44 -17.65 -16.68
N ALA A 184 -14.32 -18.22 -15.48
CA ALA A 184 -15.09 -19.38 -15.06
C ALA A 184 -16.60 -19.07 -14.91
N ASP A 185 -16.94 -17.87 -14.44
CA ASP A 185 -18.31 -17.39 -14.33
C ASP A 185 -18.42 -15.91 -14.79
N PRO A 186 -18.67 -15.67 -16.09
CA PRO A 186 -18.78 -14.33 -16.64
C PRO A 186 -19.95 -13.51 -16.09
N GLN A 187 -21.00 -14.16 -15.57
CA GLN A 187 -22.14 -13.46 -14.97
C GLN A 187 -21.86 -13.04 -13.53
N ASN A 188 -20.86 -13.63 -12.88
CA ASN A 188 -20.49 -13.28 -11.53
C ASN A 188 -20.05 -11.82 -11.44
N ALA A 189 -20.88 -11.03 -10.76
CA ALA A 189 -20.63 -9.62 -10.53
C ALA A 189 -19.60 -9.37 -9.42
N LYS A 190 -19.00 -10.39 -8.79
CA LYS A 190 -17.91 -10.22 -7.81
C LYS A 190 -16.53 -10.06 -8.45
N PHE A 191 -16.31 -10.68 -9.61
CA PHE A 191 -14.99 -10.72 -10.24
C PHE A 191 -14.86 -9.78 -11.45
N SER A 192 -13.63 -9.38 -11.79
CA SER A 192 -13.33 -8.52 -12.95
C SER A 192 -12.10 -9.02 -13.70
N ASP A 193 -12.02 -8.69 -14.98
CA ASP A 193 -10.88 -8.98 -15.86
C ASP A 193 -10.13 -7.70 -16.29
N SER A 194 -10.49 -6.55 -15.71
CA SER A 194 -9.98 -5.23 -16.08
C SER A 194 -9.36 -4.51 -14.87
N PHE A 195 -8.07 -4.19 -14.96
CA PHE A 195 -7.24 -3.72 -13.85
C PHE A 195 -6.51 -2.44 -14.20
N LEU A 196 -6.63 -1.44 -13.33
CA LEU A 196 -5.82 -0.23 -13.35
C LEU A 196 -4.83 -0.27 -12.20
N ILE A 197 -3.54 -0.32 -12.49
CA ILE A 197 -2.47 -0.25 -11.51
C ILE A 197 -1.91 1.17 -11.50
N VAL A 198 -1.93 1.82 -10.33
CA VAL A 198 -1.46 3.21 -10.17
C VAL A 198 -0.26 3.25 -9.24
N THR A 199 0.75 4.03 -9.64
CA THR A 199 2.06 4.11 -8.96
C THR A 199 2.47 5.56 -8.67
N PRO A 200 3.33 5.80 -7.66
CA PRO A 200 3.80 7.15 -7.31
C PRO A 200 4.85 7.68 -8.29
N GLY A 201 5.67 6.83 -8.88
CA GLY A 201 6.75 7.23 -9.80
C GLY A 201 6.81 6.43 -11.09
N ILE A 202 7.33 7.04 -12.16
CA ILE A 202 7.52 6.37 -13.47
C ILE A 202 8.49 5.18 -13.39
N THR A 203 9.52 5.26 -12.54
CA THR A 203 10.46 4.14 -12.33
C THR A 203 9.75 2.92 -11.73
N ILE A 204 8.80 3.14 -10.82
CA ILE A 204 8.00 2.05 -10.23
C ILE A 204 7.04 1.49 -11.28
N ARG A 205 6.34 2.36 -12.01
CA ARG A 205 5.48 1.97 -13.14
C ARG A 205 6.20 1.02 -14.10
N ASP A 206 7.41 1.37 -14.52
CA ASP A 206 8.17 0.59 -15.50
C ASP A 206 8.64 -0.76 -14.94
N ARG A 207 8.90 -0.85 -13.63
CA ARG A 207 9.20 -2.13 -12.95
C ARG A 207 7.98 -3.02 -12.79
N LEU A 208 6.77 -2.45 -12.68
CA LEU A 208 5.54 -3.23 -12.55
C LEU A 208 5.08 -3.88 -13.85
N ARG A 209 5.78 -3.70 -14.98
CA ARG A 209 5.54 -4.42 -16.25
C ARG A 209 5.47 -5.94 -16.08
N VAL A 210 6.11 -6.48 -15.04
CA VAL A 210 6.05 -7.90 -14.67
C VAL A 210 4.63 -8.39 -14.34
N LEU A 211 3.66 -7.48 -14.15
CA LEU A 211 2.24 -7.78 -13.99
C LEU A 211 1.51 -7.98 -15.32
N TYR A 212 2.13 -7.72 -16.47
CA TYR A 212 1.56 -8.07 -17.76
C TYR A 212 1.78 -9.56 -18.04
N PRO A 213 0.71 -10.37 -18.27
CA PRO A 213 0.85 -11.80 -18.56
C PRO A 213 1.70 -12.10 -19.79
N ASN A 214 1.66 -11.21 -20.79
CA ASN A 214 2.42 -11.31 -22.03
C ASN A 214 3.89 -10.84 -21.90
N ASP A 215 4.30 -10.29 -20.75
CA ASP A 215 5.70 -9.88 -20.56
C ASP A 215 6.59 -11.13 -20.44
N PRO A 216 7.73 -11.22 -21.14
CA PRO A 216 8.66 -12.34 -20.99
C PRO A 216 9.19 -12.53 -19.55
N GLN A 217 9.18 -11.47 -18.75
CA GLN A 217 9.60 -11.47 -17.35
C GLN A 217 8.40 -11.41 -16.38
N ASN A 218 7.23 -11.89 -16.81
CA ASN A 218 6.04 -11.84 -15.99
C ASN A 218 6.20 -12.64 -14.67
N TYR A 219 5.58 -12.13 -13.61
CA TYR A 219 5.62 -12.77 -12.30
C TYR A 219 4.78 -14.05 -12.24
N TYR A 220 3.82 -14.23 -13.15
CA TYR A 220 2.99 -15.42 -13.16
C TYR A 220 3.81 -16.70 -13.39
N GLN A 221 4.77 -16.64 -14.30
CA GLN A 221 5.74 -17.72 -14.54
C GLN A 221 6.92 -17.65 -13.57
N GLN A 222 7.52 -16.46 -13.35
CA GLN A 222 8.71 -16.33 -12.49
C GLN A 222 8.45 -16.68 -11.02
N ARG A 223 7.23 -16.48 -10.54
CA ARG A 223 6.83 -16.79 -9.15
C ARG A 223 5.87 -17.96 -9.06
N ASP A 224 5.63 -18.65 -10.18
CA ASP A 224 4.77 -19.84 -10.23
C ASP A 224 3.38 -19.56 -9.60
N ILE A 225 2.72 -18.50 -10.08
CA ILE A 225 1.44 -18.02 -9.54
C ILE A 225 0.26 -18.75 -10.16
N VAL A 226 0.38 -19.19 -11.40
CA VAL A 226 -0.67 -19.92 -12.11
C VAL A 226 -0.06 -21.11 -12.83
N ARG A 227 -0.89 -22.13 -13.07
CA ARG A 227 -0.46 -23.30 -13.84
C ARG A 227 -0.17 -22.89 -15.29
N PRO A 228 0.74 -23.58 -16.01
CA PRO A 228 1.02 -23.27 -17.41
C PRO A 228 -0.24 -23.21 -18.30
N SER A 229 -1.21 -24.10 -18.06
CA SER A 229 -2.48 -24.14 -18.81
C SER A 229 -3.39 -22.92 -18.58
N GLN A 230 -3.17 -22.14 -17.52
CA GLN A 230 -3.96 -20.96 -17.16
C GLN A 230 -3.35 -19.66 -17.71
N MET A 231 -2.15 -19.71 -18.30
CA MET A 231 -1.49 -18.52 -18.84
C MET A 231 -2.29 -17.91 -20.00
N ASP A 232 -2.80 -18.73 -20.92
CA ASP A 232 -3.59 -18.26 -22.06
C ASP A 232 -4.89 -17.58 -21.63
N GLU A 233 -5.50 -18.07 -20.56
CA GLU A 233 -6.67 -17.45 -19.93
C GLU A 233 -6.32 -16.09 -19.34
N LEU A 234 -5.20 -16.03 -18.62
CA LEU A 234 -4.74 -14.82 -17.98
C LEU A 234 -4.37 -13.70 -18.97
N CYS A 235 -3.86 -14.05 -20.16
CA CYS A 235 -3.57 -13.11 -21.24
C CYS A 235 -4.81 -12.35 -21.76
N ARG A 236 -6.03 -12.79 -21.41
CA ARG A 236 -7.28 -12.07 -21.72
C ARG A 236 -7.51 -10.85 -20.82
N ALA A 237 -6.78 -10.74 -19.71
CA ALA A 237 -6.89 -9.61 -18.79
C ALA A 237 -6.55 -8.29 -19.48
N LYS A 238 -7.30 -7.24 -19.17
CA LYS A 238 -6.99 -5.86 -19.58
C LYS A 238 -6.30 -5.17 -18.42
N ILE A 239 -5.01 -4.86 -18.58
CA ILE A 239 -4.19 -4.28 -17.53
C ILE A 239 -3.63 -2.95 -18.03
N ILE A 240 -3.82 -1.87 -17.27
CA ILE A 240 -3.19 -0.59 -17.52
C ILE A 240 -2.32 -0.25 -16.31
N ILE A 241 -1.02 -0.05 -16.52
CA ILE A 241 -0.09 0.38 -15.48
C ILE A 241 0.27 1.84 -15.73
N THR A 242 -0.09 2.72 -14.79
CA THR A 242 0.11 4.16 -14.93
C THR A 242 0.73 4.78 -13.67
N ASN A 243 1.16 6.03 -13.83
CA ASN A 243 1.57 6.90 -12.74
C ASN A 243 0.45 7.90 -12.44
N PHE A 244 0.27 8.31 -11.18
CA PHE A 244 -0.81 9.24 -10.82
C PHE A 244 -0.71 10.60 -11.54
N HIS A 245 0.48 11.06 -11.95
CA HIS A 245 0.63 12.29 -12.74
C HIS A 245 -0.10 12.21 -14.09
N ALA A 246 -0.38 11.00 -14.59
CA ALA A 246 -1.20 10.83 -15.79
C ALA A 246 -2.63 11.39 -15.63
N PHE A 247 -3.11 11.49 -14.38
CA PHE A 247 -4.42 12.06 -14.04
C PHE A 247 -4.45 13.59 -14.05
N LYS A 248 -3.30 14.28 -14.14
CA LYS A 248 -3.29 15.73 -14.33
C LYS A 248 -4.00 16.07 -15.64
N LEU A 249 -4.95 17.00 -15.57
CA LEU A 249 -5.66 17.52 -16.74
C LEU A 249 -4.67 18.27 -17.62
N ARG A 250 -4.64 17.93 -18.91
CA ARG A 250 -3.73 18.55 -19.87
C ARG A 250 -4.40 19.71 -20.58
N GLU A 251 -3.60 20.66 -21.04
CA GLU A 251 -4.11 21.68 -21.96
C GLU A 251 -4.45 21.01 -23.31
N THR A 252 -5.61 21.35 -23.86
CA THR A 252 -6.09 20.83 -25.16
C THR A 252 -5.43 21.57 -26.33
N VAL A 253 -4.98 22.81 -26.13
CA VAL A 253 -4.34 23.65 -27.15
C VAL A 253 -2.98 24.19 -26.68
N LYS A 254 -1.92 23.89 -27.42
CA LYS A 254 -0.60 24.51 -27.23
C LYS A 254 -0.56 25.90 -27.88
N ALA A 255 -0.97 26.93 -27.15
CA ALA A 255 -0.90 28.32 -27.58
C ALA A 255 -0.16 29.21 -26.57
N GLY A 256 0.36 30.36 -27.03
CA GLY A 256 0.99 31.36 -26.16
C GLY A 256 -0.01 32.01 -25.19
N LYS A 257 0.46 32.59 -24.09
CA LYS A 257 -0.39 33.19 -23.02
C LYS A 257 -1.43 34.17 -23.55
N ILE A 258 -1.08 35.00 -24.54
CA ILE A 258 -1.95 36.03 -25.12
C ILE A 258 -3.07 35.38 -25.97
N THR A 259 -2.74 34.39 -26.78
CA THR A 259 -3.73 33.64 -27.58
C THR A 259 -4.71 32.88 -26.68
N LYS A 260 -4.21 32.34 -25.56
CA LYS A 260 -5.05 31.68 -24.55
C LYS A 260 -6.00 32.66 -23.85
N SER A 261 -5.56 33.87 -23.51
CA SER A 261 -6.44 34.86 -22.88
C SER A 261 -7.56 35.33 -23.82
N ILE A 262 -7.28 35.43 -25.12
CA ILE A 262 -8.28 35.78 -26.15
C ILE A 262 -9.29 34.64 -26.38
N LEU A 263 -8.81 33.39 -26.42
CA LEU A 263 -9.68 32.22 -26.55
C LEU A 263 -10.55 31.98 -25.30
N ALA A 264 -9.99 32.24 -24.11
CA ALA A 264 -10.70 32.09 -22.84
C ALA A 264 -11.80 33.15 -22.62
N SER A 265 -11.71 34.32 -23.26
CA SER A 265 -12.75 35.36 -23.20
C SER A 265 -14.02 35.05 -24.01
N GLY A 266 -14.01 34.01 -24.85
CA GLY A 266 -15.19 33.57 -25.63
C GLY A 266 -15.92 32.36 -25.05
N GLU A 267 -15.18 31.38 -24.51
CA GLU A 267 -15.72 30.19 -23.82
C GLU A 267 -14.73 29.75 -22.72
N ALA A 268 -15.06 30.02 -21.45
CA ALA A 268 -14.15 29.88 -20.31
C ALA A 268 -13.74 28.42 -19.96
N SER A 269 -14.11 27.41 -20.76
CA SER A 269 -13.91 25.98 -20.45
C SER A 269 -13.19 25.15 -21.53
N SER A 270 -12.78 25.73 -22.66
CA SER A 270 -12.38 24.93 -23.83
C SER A 270 -10.89 24.55 -23.93
N LEU A 271 -10.01 25.10 -23.08
CA LEU A 271 -8.55 24.98 -23.22
C LEU A 271 -7.88 23.94 -22.30
N THR A 272 -8.64 23.32 -21.40
CA THR A 272 -8.15 22.30 -20.47
C THR A 272 -9.03 21.06 -20.57
N GLU A 273 -8.40 19.90 -20.51
CA GLU A 273 -9.04 18.60 -20.53
C GLU A 273 -10.08 18.48 -19.40
N THR A 274 -11.29 18.00 -19.70
CA THR A 274 -12.25 17.64 -18.64
C THR A 274 -11.81 16.35 -17.93
N PRO A 275 -12.25 16.09 -16.68
CA PRO A 275 -11.95 14.82 -16.01
C PRO A 275 -12.33 13.60 -16.87
N GLU A 276 -13.43 13.72 -17.60
CA GLU A 276 -13.88 12.73 -18.55
C GLU A 276 -12.96 12.49 -19.75
N GLN A 277 -12.39 13.54 -20.31
CA GLN A 277 -11.40 13.43 -21.40
C GLN A 277 -10.10 12.81 -20.87
N MET A 278 -9.68 13.18 -19.65
CA MET A 278 -8.53 12.57 -18.96
C MET A 278 -8.71 11.06 -18.83
N VAL A 279 -9.88 10.61 -18.39
CA VAL A 279 -10.16 9.18 -18.29
C VAL A 279 -10.09 8.49 -19.66
N ARG A 280 -10.62 9.11 -20.74
CA ARG A 280 -10.49 8.54 -22.09
C ARG A 280 -9.05 8.43 -22.55
N ARG A 281 -8.19 9.39 -22.16
CA ARG A 281 -6.76 9.38 -22.47
C ARG A 281 -6.01 8.31 -21.70
N VAL A 282 -6.20 8.24 -20.38
CA VAL A 282 -5.44 7.33 -19.49
C VAL A 282 -5.95 5.89 -19.58
N CYS A 283 -7.26 5.71 -19.68
CA CYS A 283 -7.92 4.41 -19.64
C CYS A 283 -8.36 3.91 -21.02
N ARG A 284 -7.74 4.41 -22.11
CA ARG A 284 -8.14 4.14 -23.50
C ARG A 284 -8.27 2.65 -23.81
N GLU A 285 -7.35 1.84 -23.28
CA GLU A 285 -7.25 0.41 -23.57
C GLU A 285 -8.38 -0.42 -22.95
N PHE A 286 -9.12 0.11 -21.97
CA PHE A 286 -10.31 -0.57 -21.44
C PHE A 286 -11.49 -0.56 -22.41
N GLY A 287 -11.53 0.36 -23.39
CA GLY A 287 -12.63 0.47 -24.33
C GLY A 287 -13.98 0.66 -23.63
N SER A 288 -14.89 -0.31 -23.79
CA SER A 288 -16.23 -0.31 -23.18
C SER A 288 -16.32 -1.08 -21.86
N LYS A 289 -15.20 -1.59 -21.33
CA LYS A 289 -15.18 -2.32 -20.05
C LYS A 289 -15.62 -1.43 -18.90
N LYS A 290 -16.39 -2.03 -17.98
CA LYS A 290 -16.86 -1.43 -16.73
C LYS A 290 -16.41 -2.27 -15.54
N SER A 291 -16.61 -1.76 -14.32
CA SER A 291 -16.31 -2.49 -13.07
C SER A 291 -14.82 -2.80 -12.94
N ILE A 292 -14.01 -1.77 -13.10
CA ILE A 292 -12.55 -1.84 -13.04
C ILE A 292 -12.13 -2.11 -11.60
N ILE A 293 -11.11 -2.96 -11.44
CA ILE A 293 -10.38 -3.10 -10.18
C ILE A 293 -9.17 -2.19 -10.21
N VAL A 294 -9.02 -1.35 -9.19
CA VAL A 294 -7.83 -0.50 -9.04
C VAL A 294 -6.89 -1.14 -8.03
N ILE A 295 -5.60 -1.16 -8.36
CA ILE A 295 -4.53 -1.59 -7.47
C ILE A 295 -3.58 -0.40 -7.30
N ASN A 296 -3.52 0.18 -6.12
CA ASN A 296 -2.58 1.27 -5.82
C ASN A 296 -1.32 0.69 -5.16
N ASP A 297 -0.16 0.99 -5.75
CA ASP A 297 1.15 0.76 -5.11
C ASP A 297 1.57 2.01 -4.33
N GLU A 298 2.13 1.84 -3.13
CA GLU A 298 2.46 2.93 -2.20
C GLU A 298 1.27 3.86 -1.93
N ALA A 299 0.13 3.24 -1.60
CA ALA A 299 -1.15 3.93 -1.42
C ALA A 299 -1.17 5.03 -0.35
N HIS A 300 -0.12 5.16 0.46
CA HIS A 300 0.04 6.26 1.42
C HIS A 300 0.15 7.64 0.76
N HIS A 301 0.41 7.69 -0.55
CA HIS A 301 0.32 8.91 -1.35
C HIS A 301 -1.11 9.21 -1.85
N CYS A 302 -2.09 8.34 -1.58
CA CYS A 302 -3.45 8.46 -2.12
C CYS A 302 -4.48 8.58 -0.99
N TYR A 303 -4.65 9.80 -0.48
CA TYR A 303 -5.63 10.12 0.57
C TYR A 303 -6.28 11.49 0.34
N ARG A 304 -7.42 11.71 1.00
CA ARG A 304 -8.08 13.02 1.06
C ARG A 304 -7.63 13.77 2.31
N ARG A 305 -7.39 15.08 2.19
CA ARG A 305 -7.16 15.95 3.35
C ARG A 305 -8.43 16.02 4.20
N LYS A 306 -8.31 15.95 5.52
CA LYS A 306 -9.45 16.12 6.44
C LYS A 306 -10.02 17.54 6.30
N VAL A 307 -11.34 17.65 6.11
CA VAL A 307 -12.02 18.93 5.83
C VAL A 307 -11.96 19.90 7.01
N ASP A 308 -12.07 19.38 8.23
CA ASP A 308 -12.11 20.17 9.48
C ASP A 308 -10.79 20.13 10.27
N ALA A 309 -9.65 20.04 9.58
CA ALA A 309 -8.36 20.04 10.24
C ALA A 309 -7.89 21.45 10.62
N GLU A 310 -7.32 21.60 11.82
CA GLU A 310 -6.64 22.83 12.21
C GLU A 310 -5.41 23.08 11.32
N ASP A 311 -5.25 24.32 10.87
CA ASP A 311 -4.09 24.71 10.08
C ASP A 311 -2.83 24.78 10.96
N ILE A 312 -1.97 23.78 10.80
CA ILE A 312 -0.67 23.71 11.47
C ILE A 312 0.29 24.72 10.82
N LYS A 313 0.92 25.59 11.62
CA LYS A 313 2.00 26.47 11.12
C LYS A 313 3.27 25.68 10.84
N PHE A 314 3.65 25.61 9.57
CA PHE A 314 4.89 25.03 9.08
C PHE A 314 5.97 26.10 8.85
N THR A 315 7.25 25.73 8.94
CA THR A 315 8.37 26.56 8.45
C THR A 315 8.35 26.62 6.91
N GLY A 316 9.10 27.54 6.29
CA GLY A 316 9.01 27.79 4.85
C GLY A 316 9.30 26.56 3.97
N ASP A 317 10.30 25.76 4.33
CA ASP A 317 10.65 24.54 3.58
C ASP A 317 9.68 23.39 3.88
N GLU A 318 9.30 23.19 5.15
CA GLU A 318 8.28 22.20 5.54
C GLU A 318 6.94 22.46 4.85
N ARG A 319 6.55 23.73 4.72
CA ARG A 319 5.30 24.14 4.07
C ARG A 319 5.27 23.71 2.62
N ARG A 320 6.36 23.93 1.88
CA ARG A 320 6.46 23.52 0.47
C ARG A 320 6.37 22.01 0.31
N GLU A 321 7.00 21.24 1.19
CA GLU A 321 6.91 19.78 1.14
C GLU A 321 5.48 19.28 1.40
N VAL A 322 4.80 19.84 2.40
CA VAL A 322 3.40 19.49 2.71
C VAL A 322 2.48 19.86 1.55
N GLU A 323 2.58 21.08 1.02
CA GLU A 323 1.79 21.55 -0.13
C GLU A 323 1.97 20.64 -1.36
N ASN A 324 3.21 20.25 -1.67
CA ASN A 324 3.49 19.32 -2.77
C ASN A 324 2.84 17.95 -2.55
N ARG A 325 3.00 17.36 -1.35
CA ARG A 325 2.39 16.04 -1.03
C ARG A 325 0.86 16.09 -1.09
N GLU A 326 0.27 17.18 -0.62
CA GLU A 326 -1.17 17.39 -0.71
C GLU A 326 -1.64 17.50 -2.16
N GLU A 327 -0.91 18.23 -3.01
CA GLU A 327 -1.23 18.32 -4.43
C GLU A 327 -1.17 16.93 -5.10
N GLU A 328 -0.11 16.16 -4.83
CA GLU A 328 0.05 14.80 -5.35
C GLU A 328 -1.10 13.89 -4.92
N ALA A 329 -1.45 13.90 -3.63
CA ALA A 329 -2.55 13.11 -3.09
C ALA A 329 -3.90 13.52 -3.70
N ARG A 330 -4.12 14.83 -3.87
CA ARG A 330 -5.32 15.39 -4.51
C ARG A 330 -5.43 14.94 -5.97
N VAL A 331 -4.35 15.02 -6.75
CA VAL A 331 -4.33 14.57 -8.15
C VAL A 331 -4.64 13.08 -8.24
N TRP A 332 -4.06 12.27 -7.35
CA TRP A 332 -4.31 10.84 -7.34
C TRP A 332 -5.77 10.52 -7.05
N ILE A 333 -6.31 11.01 -5.92
CA ILE A 333 -7.68 10.69 -5.50
C ILE A 333 -8.73 11.21 -6.49
N SER A 334 -8.57 12.45 -6.98
CA SER A 334 -9.50 13.04 -7.98
C SER A 334 -9.47 12.29 -9.31
N GLY A 335 -8.32 11.74 -9.71
CA GLY A 335 -8.21 10.84 -10.84
C GLY A 335 -9.03 9.57 -10.66
N LEU A 336 -8.97 8.95 -9.48
CA LEU A 336 -9.77 7.76 -9.16
C LEU A 336 -11.28 8.07 -9.14
N GLU A 337 -11.68 9.23 -8.62
CA GLU A 337 -13.08 9.68 -8.66
C GLU A 337 -13.58 9.89 -10.09
N ALA A 338 -12.79 10.53 -10.95
CA ALA A 338 -13.13 10.69 -12.36
C ALA A 338 -13.34 9.33 -13.05
N ILE A 339 -12.48 8.35 -12.75
CA ILE A 339 -12.59 6.99 -13.28
C ILE A 339 -13.82 6.28 -12.72
N LYS A 340 -14.11 6.41 -11.43
CA LYS A 340 -15.33 5.89 -10.79
C LYS A 340 -16.58 6.41 -11.50
N ASN A 341 -16.64 7.71 -11.76
CA ASN A 341 -17.79 8.35 -12.37
C ASN A 341 -17.99 7.94 -13.83
N LYS A 342 -16.90 7.76 -14.59
CA LYS A 342 -16.99 7.47 -16.04
C LYS A 342 -17.08 5.98 -16.38
N LEU A 343 -16.24 5.15 -15.76
CA LEU A 343 -16.09 3.73 -16.11
C LEU A 343 -16.61 2.78 -15.02
N GLY A 344 -16.77 3.29 -13.80
CA GLY A 344 -17.12 2.48 -12.64
C GLY A 344 -15.91 1.73 -12.08
N ILE A 345 -15.59 2.03 -10.83
CA ILE A 345 -14.64 1.26 -10.01
C ILE A 345 -15.44 0.32 -9.13
N LYS A 346 -15.05 -0.95 -9.14
CA LYS A 346 -15.65 -2.01 -8.33
C LYS A 346 -15.05 -2.07 -6.94
N GLN A 347 -13.72 -2.14 -6.90
CA GLN A 347 -12.92 -2.31 -5.70
C GLN A 347 -11.57 -1.63 -5.91
N ILE A 348 -11.06 -1.02 -4.85
CA ILE A 348 -9.69 -0.54 -4.79
C ILE A 348 -8.93 -1.39 -3.77
N TYR A 349 -7.81 -1.95 -4.20
CA TYR A 349 -6.84 -2.63 -3.34
C TYR A 349 -5.62 -1.72 -3.18
N ASP A 350 -5.42 -1.24 -1.96
CA ASP A 350 -4.28 -0.41 -1.60
C ASP A 350 -3.17 -1.29 -1.01
N LEU A 351 -1.98 -1.29 -1.61
CA LEU A 351 -0.82 -1.98 -1.07
C LEU A 351 0.25 -0.95 -0.67
N SER A 352 0.67 -0.99 0.59
CA SER A 352 1.66 -0.04 1.12
C SER A 352 2.42 -0.64 2.29
N ALA A 353 3.69 -0.27 2.47
CA ALA A 353 4.40 -0.60 3.71
C ALA A 353 3.99 0.32 4.87
N THR A 354 3.50 1.51 4.53
CA THR A 354 3.23 2.60 5.46
C THR A 354 1.87 3.24 5.17
N PRO A 355 0.74 2.51 5.20
CA PRO A 355 -0.59 3.08 4.94
C PRO A 355 -1.07 3.94 6.12
N PHE A 356 -0.32 5.00 6.41
CA PHE A 356 -0.56 5.94 7.48
C PHE A 356 -0.77 7.33 6.90
N PHE A 357 -1.53 8.15 7.61
CA PHE A 357 -1.63 9.56 7.30
C PHE A 357 -0.31 10.28 7.59
N LEU A 358 0.15 11.06 6.61
CA LEU A 358 1.35 11.88 6.73
C LEU A 358 1.05 13.22 7.38
N ARG A 359 2.09 13.87 7.93
CA ARG A 359 2.01 15.25 8.41
C ARG A 359 1.43 16.17 7.33
N GLY A 360 0.48 17.02 7.72
CA GLY A 360 -0.24 17.93 6.81
C GLY A 360 -1.55 17.37 6.24
N SER A 361 -1.77 16.05 6.30
CA SER A 361 -3.03 15.43 5.85
C SER A 361 -4.29 15.89 6.60
N GLY A 362 -4.13 16.56 7.74
CA GLY A 362 -5.22 16.94 8.63
C GLY A 362 -5.65 15.81 9.59
N TYR A 363 -5.09 14.62 9.45
CA TYR A 363 -5.18 13.55 10.43
C TYR A 363 -3.93 13.55 11.31
N SER A 364 -4.04 12.90 12.47
CA SER A 364 -2.88 12.61 13.31
C SER A 364 -1.84 11.83 12.49
N GLU A 365 -0.61 12.34 12.47
CA GLU A 365 0.49 11.69 11.76
C GLU A 365 0.70 10.27 12.31
N GLY A 366 1.01 9.31 11.44
CA GLY A 366 1.23 7.92 11.86
C GLY A 366 -0.05 7.12 12.15
N THR A 367 -1.24 7.74 12.12
CA THR A 367 -2.50 7.01 12.21
C THR A 367 -2.72 6.17 10.95
N LEU A 368 -3.03 4.90 11.16
CA LEU A 368 -3.29 3.94 10.09
C LEU A 368 -4.56 4.31 9.31
N PHE A 369 -4.59 4.07 8.00
CA PHE A 369 -5.81 4.23 7.23
C PHE A 369 -6.93 3.33 7.80
N PRO A 370 -8.15 3.86 8.01
CA PRO A 370 -9.22 3.10 8.65
C PRO A 370 -9.77 1.95 7.79
N TRP A 371 -9.35 1.85 6.52
CA TRP A 371 -9.68 0.75 5.62
C TRP A 371 -8.57 -0.31 5.50
N VAL A 372 -7.56 -0.32 6.37
CA VAL A 372 -6.59 -1.43 6.44
C VAL A 372 -7.25 -2.66 7.02
N VAL A 373 -7.18 -3.78 6.29
CA VAL A 373 -7.80 -5.06 6.65
C VAL A 373 -6.78 -6.15 6.96
N SER A 374 -5.52 -5.95 6.56
CA SER A 374 -4.42 -6.89 6.76
C SER A 374 -3.17 -6.12 7.11
N ASP A 375 -2.41 -6.63 8.07
CA ASP A 375 -1.12 -6.07 8.48
C ASP A 375 -0.05 -7.16 8.47
N PHE A 376 1.10 -6.87 7.89
CA PHE A 376 2.33 -7.62 8.08
C PHE A 376 3.47 -6.62 8.18
N SER A 377 3.87 -6.32 9.41
CA SER A 377 4.73 -5.20 9.73
C SER A 377 6.18 -5.45 9.31
N LEU A 378 7.00 -4.38 9.32
CA LEU A 378 8.45 -4.52 9.11
C LEU A 378 9.08 -5.45 10.15
N ILE A 379 8.62 -5.38 11.39
CA ILE A 379 9.10 -6.23 12.49
C ILE A 379 8.76 -7.69 12.21
N ASP A 380 7.52 -8.00 11.84
CA ASP A 380 7.12 -9.37 11.48
C ASP A 380 7.95 -9.91 10.31
N ALA A 381 8.29 -9.05 9.34
CA ALA A 381 9.11 -9.42 8.20
C ALA A 381 10.58 -9.67 8.56
N ILE A 382 11.14 -8.89 9.49
CA ILE A 382 12.49 -9.13 10.04
C ILE A 382 12.49 -10.44 10.83
N GLU A 383 11.53 -10.62 11.73
CA GLU A 383 11.39 -11.80 12.58
C GLU A 383 11.10 -13.08 11.78
N SER A 384 10.58 -12.95 10.55
CA SER A 384 10.36 -14.08 9.64
C SER A 384 11.48 -14.28 8.62
N GLY A 385 12.56 -13.49 8.68
CA GLY A 385 13.70 -13.59 7.75
C GLY A 385 13.37 -13.20 6.30
N ILE A 386 12.30 -12.44 6.07
CA ILE A 386 11.83 -12.05 4.73
C ILE A 386 12.62 -10.83 4.22
N VAL A 387 12.97 -9.91 5.11
CA VAL A 387 13.68 -8.67 4.77
C VAL A 387 15.02 -8.60 5.46
N LYS A 388 15.93 -7.78 4.92
CA LYS A 388 17.23 -7.54 5.53
C LYS A 388 17.08 -6.80 6.85
N VAL A 389 17.92 -7.17 7.82
CA VAL A 389 18.02 -6.49 9.11
C VAL A 389 18.81 -5.19 8.92
N PRO A 390 18.21 -4.00 9.13
CA PRO A 390 18.95 -2.75 9.10
C PRO A 390 19.94 -2.72 10.28
N ARG A 391 21.21 -2.44 10.00
CA ARG A 391 22.22 -2.20 11.04
C ARG A 391 22.47 -0.71 11.16
N VAL A 392 22.42 -0.20 12.39
CA VAL A 392 22.78 1.18 12.69
C VAL A 392 24.26 1.23 13.05
N PRO A 393 25.06 2.18 12.53
CA PRO A 393 26.42 2.37 12.97
C PRO A 393 26.50 2.63 14.48
N VAL A 394 27.33 1.87 15.18
CA VAL A 394 27.55 1.97 16.64
C VAL A 394 28.92 2.55 17.00
N SER A 395 29.83 2.62 16.04
CA SER A 395 31.17 3.21 16.19
C SER A 395 31.65 3.76 14.84
N ASP A 396 32.50 4.78 14.88
CA ASP A 396 33.36 5.17 13.77
C ASP A 396 34.69 5.75 14.28
N ASP A 397 35.64 5.93 13.36
CA ASP A 397 36.97 6.45 13.66
C ASP A 397 36.99 7.98 13.79
N ALA A 398 35.82 8.63 13.68
CA ALA A 398 35.69 10.06 13.82
C ALA A 398 35.65 10.41 15.31
N MET A 399 36.72 11.00 15.84
CA MET A 399 36.77 11.52 17.22
C MET A 399 35.90 12.78 17.42
N GLN A 400 34.70 12.85 16.83
CA GLN A 400 33.79 13.97 16.93
C GLN A 400 32.41 13.51 17.43
N GLY A 401 32.11 13.81 18.69
CA GLY A 401 30.77 13.69 19.29
C GLY A 401 30.50 12.38 20.04
N ASP A 402 29.35 12.33 20.71
CA ASP A 402 28.90 11.20 21.54
C ASP A 402 28.21 10.07 20.73
N SER A 403 28.14 10.19 19.40
CA SER A 403 27.49 9.21 18.51
C SER A 403 28.20 9.13 17.16
N PRO A 404 28.22 7.96 16.51
CA PRO A 404 28.89 7.80 15.22
C PRO A 404 28.35 8.79 14.18
N VAL A 405 29.23 9.55 13.52
CA VAL A 405 28.97 10.42 12.36
C VAL A 405 28.15 9.71 11.30
N TYR A 406 28.43 8.43 11.00
CA TYR A 406 27.64 7.66 10.01
C TYR A 406 26.17 7.45 10.42
N ARG A 407 25.84 7.57 11.71
CA ARG A 407 24.46 7.49 12.21
C ARG A 407 23.65 8.73 11.81
N ASP A 408 24.29 9.89 11.66
CA ASP A 408 23.65 11.14 11.24
C ASP A 408 24.34 11.75 10.00
N ILE A 409 24.73 10.88 9.06
CA ILE A 409 25.56 11.29 7.91
C ILE A 409 24.97 12.47 7.13
N TRP A 410 23.64 12.54 7.03
CA TRP A 410 22.96 13.58 6.28
C TRP A 410 23.22 14.98 6.85
N ALA A 411 23.20 15.14 8.17
CA ALA A 411 23.51 16.43 8.80
C ALA A 411 24.92 16.92 8.46
N HIS A 412 25.85 15.99 8.26
CA HIS A 412 27.25 16.28 7.94
C HIS A 412 27.49 16.55 6.45
N ILE A 413 26.73 15.94 5.53
CA ILE A 413 27.00 16.05 4.09
C ILE A 413 26.08 17.03 3.36
N ARG A 414 24.90 17.38 3.91
CA ARG A 414 23.86 18.14 3.19
C ARG A 414 24.36 19.46 2.60
N ASP A 415 25.25 20.15 3.29
CA ASP A 415 25.77 21.46 2.88
C ASP A 415 26.85 21.34 1.78
N HIS A 416 27.43 20.15 1.63
CA HIS A 416 28.43 19.81 0.61
C HIS A 416 27.82 19.14 -0.63
N LEU A 417 26.55 18.69 -0.54
CA LEU A 417 25.87 18.10 -1.69
C LEU A 417 25.53 19.18 -2.74
N PRO A 418 25.60 18.84 -4.03
CA PRO A 418 25.23 19.78 -5.08
C PRO A 418 23.77 20.19 -4.92
N LYS A 419 23.54 21.51 -4.85
CA LYS A 419 22.19 22.06 -4.90
C LYS A 419 21.57 21.68 -6.24
N LYS A 420 20.38 21.08 -6.20
CA LYS A 420 19.64 20.55 -7.36
C LYS A 420 19.68 21.55 -8.53
N GLY A 421 20.29 21.16 -9.65
CA GLY A 421 20.35 21.97 -10.89
C GLY A 421 21.73 22.53 -11.26
N ARG A 422 22.75 21.69 -11.35
CA ARG A 422 23.90 21.92 -12.24
C ARG A 422 23.88 20.92 -13.38
#